data_AF-A0A534ZYM5-F1
#
_entry.id   AF-A0A534ZYM5-F1
#
_cell.length_a   1.000
_cell.length_b   1.000
_cell.length_c   1.000
_cell.angle_alpha   90.00
_cell.angle_beta   90.00
_cell.angle_gamma   90.00
#
_symmetry.space_group_name_H-M   'P 1'
#
loop_
_entity.id
_entity.type
_entity.pdbx_description
1 polymer ?
#
loop_
_entity_poly.entity_id
_entity_poly.type
_entity_poly.pdbx_seq_one_letter_code
_entity_poly.pdbx_strand_id
1 'polypeptide(L)'
;MLAAAVTSAAADERLGEVVVTAPSLAERRAAEDPTAFATVIETGAAPTEVKTLTDALADAVGVQVRRYGGLGDFSTVSIRGSSAGQVQLYLDGVPLSRAENEVVNLADLPLDAVDRVEVYRGTTPLAFAQSGPGGVVNIVSRRATGTPVTGASVSYGSFETRKVDLARSATAGPWDYLAFAHYLGSAGDFTFTNDLGTTANPADDRTERRRNNGFDLGDLTARLGYRPGGPLAAVLTADSFVKDEGVPGAGSVQARDARLRTLRQLAHLDVKLTPLGGLP
;
A
#
# COMPACT_ATOMS: atom_id res chain seq x y z
N MET A 1 16.21 -77.37 -27.13
CA MET A 1 16.70 -76.30 -26.22
C MET A 1 15.77 -75.10 -26.42
N LEU A 2 14.69 -75.01 -25.64
CA LEU A 2 13.71 -73.92 -25.72
C LEU A 2 14.16 -72.78 -24.79
N ALA A 3 14.29 -71.57 -25.33
CA ALA A 3 14.50 -70.35 -24.54
C ALA A 3 13.13 -69.78 -24.14
N ALA A 4 12.88 -69.65 -22.83
CA ALA A 4 11.70 -68.97 -22.31
C ALA A 4 11.97 -67.46 -22.24
N ALA A 5 11.19 -66.67 -22.98
CA ALA A 5 11.20 -65.22 -22.86
C ALA A 5 10.35 -64.81 -21.64
N VAL A 6 10.97 -64.16 -20.65
CA VAL A 6 10.27 -63.50 -19.56
C VAL A 6 9.88 -62.10 -20.03
N THR A 7 8.60 -61.90 -20.33
CA THR A 7 8.02 -60.56 -20.49
C THR A 7 7.69 -60.03 -19.10
N SER A 8 8.40 -58.99 -18.63
CA SER A 8 7.95 -58.21 -17.48
C SER A 8 6.87 -57.25 -17.94
N ALA A 9 5.63 -57.48 -17.53
CA ALA A 9 4.58 -56.49 -17.65
C ALA A 9 4.90 -55.33 -16.69
N ALA A 10 5.28 -54.17 -17.23
CA ALA A 10 5.32 -52.94 -16.45
C ALA A 10 3.89 -52.62 -16.04
N ALA A 11 3.59 -52.76 -14.75
CA ALA A 11 2.33 -52.30 -14.20
C ALA A 11 2.29 -50.78 -14.37
N ASP A 12 1.30 -50.30 -15.14
CA ASP A 12 0.96 -48.89 -15.25
C ASP A 12 0.47 -48.41 -13.87
N GLU A 13 1.40 -47.99 -13.01
CA GLU A 13 1.08 -47.32 -11.74
C GLU A 13 0.42 -45.99 -12.09
N ARG A 14 -0.90 -46.03 -12.22
CA ARG A 14 -1.72 -44.83 -12.32
C ARG A 14 -1.62 -44.08 -10.99
N LEU A 15 -0.73 -43.09 -10.96
CA LEU A 15 -0.69 -42.10 -9.91
C LEU A 15 -2.11 -41.51 -9.76
N GLY A 16 -2.64 -41.52 -8.54
CA GLY A 16 -3.92 -40.90 -8.23
C GLY A 16 -3.92 -39.42 -8.61
N GLU A 17 -5.11 -38.81 -8.69
CA GLU A 17 -5.27 -37.40 -9.05
C GLU A 17 -4.36 -36.51 -8.20
N VAL A 18 -3.34 -35.91 -8.83
CA VAL A 18 -2.44 -34.95 -8.18
C VAL A 18 -3.08 -33.58 -8.29
N VAL A 19 -3.80 -33.18 -7.24
CA VAL A 19 -4.35 -31.83 -7.13
C VAL A 19 -3.22 -30.86 -6.80
N VAL A 20 -2.69 -30.20 -7.83
CA VAL A 20 -1.69 -29.14 -7.67
C VAL A 20 -2.40 -27.87 -7.20
N THR A 21 -2.34 -27.62 -5.89
CA THR A 21 -2.79 -26.34 -5.31
C THR A 21 -1.60 -25.41 -5.15
N ALA A 22 -1.65 -24.25 -5.80
CA ALA A 22 -0.72 -23.16 -5.56
C ALA A 22 -1.45 -22.00 -4.84
N PRO A 23 -0.76 -21.27 -3.95
CA PRO A 23 -1.23 -19.95 -3.53
C PRO A 23 -1.39 -19.05 -4.77
N SER A 24 -2.33 -18.11 -4.72
CA SER A 24 -2.49 -17.19 -5.86
C SER A 24 -1.20 -16.41 -6.05
N LEU A 25 -0.85 -16.06 -7.30
CA LEU A 25 0.39 -15.34 -7.58
C LEU A 25 0.43 -13.97 -6.89
N ALA A 26 -0.74 -13.37 -6.59
CA ALA A 26 -0.91 -12.14 -5.82
C ALA A 26 -0.57 -12.29 -4.32
N GLU A 27 -0.66 -13.51 -3.78
CA GLU A 27 -0.36 -13.82 -2.38
C GLU A 27 1.10 -14.24 -2.17
N ARG A 28 1.84 -14.57 -3.24
CA ARG A 28 3.24 -14.96 -3.16
C ARG A 28 4.09 -13.73 -2.84
N ARG A 29 5.01 -13.86 -1.88
CA ARG A 29 5.93 -12.77 -1.56
C ARG A 29 6.84 -12.52 -2.76
N ALA A 30 7.17 -11.26 -2.99
CA ALA A 30 8.10 -10.88 -4.05
C ALA A 30 9.46 -11.59 -3.95
N ALA A 31 9.94 -11.86 -2.73
CA ALA A 31 11.17 -12.63 -2.46
C ALA A 31 11.07 -14.12 -2.87
N GLU A 32 9.86 -14.66 -3.03
CA GLU A 32 9.60 -16.04 -3.43
C GLU A 32 9.33 -16.18 -4.95
N ASP A 33 9.29 -15.05 -5.67
CA ASP A 33 9.23 -15.03 -7.13
C ASP A 33 10.64 -14.90 -7.72
N PRO A 34 11.24 -16.01 -8.23
CA PRO A 34 12.60 -16.00 -8.76
C PRO A 34 12.74 -15.17 -10.03
N THR A 35 11.65 -14.69 -10.62
CA THR A 35 11.64 -13.91 -11.87
C THR A 35 11.50 -12.40 -11.64
N ALA A 36 11.16 -11.97 -10.42
CA ALA A 36 10.88 -10.58 -10.12
C ALA A 36 12.13 -9.85 -9.58
N PHE A 37 12.52 -8.73 -10.20
CA PHE A 37 13.46 -7.79 -9.58
C PHE A 37 12.73 -6.94 -8.53
N ALA A 38 12.43 -7.58 -7.40
CA ALA A 38 11.60 -7.02 -6.37
C ALA A 38 12.36 -6.67 -5.08
N THR A 39 11.86 -5.68 -4.35
CA THR A 39 12.27 -5.41 -2.97
C THR A 39 11.04 -5.42 -2.08
N VAL A 40 11.16 -6.09 -0.95
CA VAL A 40 10.14 -6.09 0.10
C VAL A 40 10.63 -5.19 1.23
N ILE A 41 9.83 -4.19 1.57
CA ILE A 41 10.05 -3.28 2.70
C ILE A 41 9.07 -3.70 3.78
N GLU A 42 9.57 -4.30 4.85
CA GLU A 42 8.76 -4.62 6.03
C GLU A 42 8.54 -3.34 6.85
N THR A 43 7.30 -3.05 7.25
CA THR A 43 6.97 -1.84 8.03
C THR A 43 7.13 -2.06 9.55
N GLY A 44 7.84 -3.12 9.93
CA GLY A 44 7.94 -3.61 11.29
C GLY A 44 8.60 -2.63 12.27
N ALA A 45 7.95 -2.49 13.42
CA ALA A 45 8.25 -1.65 14.59
C ALA A 45 7.73 -0.20 14.52
N ALA A 46 6.98 0.17 15.58
CA ALA A 46 6.57 1.53 15.86
C ALA A 46 7.83 2.40 16.01
N PRO A 47 8.12 3.32 15.06
CA PRO A 47 9.22 4.23 15.25
C PRO A 47 8.85 5.20 16.38
N THR A 48 9.85 5.67 17.12
CA THR A 48 9.72 6.79 18.06
C THR A 48 9.33 8.10 17.34
N GLU A 49 9.36 8.09 16.01
CA GLU A 49 9.08 9.20 15.10
C GLU A 49 7.88 8.87 14.20
N VAL A 50 7.11 9.90 13.83
CA VAL A 50 6.00 9.76 12.89
C VAL A 50 6.58 9.53 11.49
N LYS A 51 6.68 8.25 11.08
CA LYS A 51 7.07 7.87 9.71
C LYS A 51 5.86 7.74 8.81
N THR A 52 6.03 8.15 7.56
CA THR A 52 5.05 8.01 6.47
C THR A 52 5.44 6.91 5.49
N LEU A 53 4.50 6.46 4.66
CA LEU A 53 4.80 5.52 3.56
C LEU A 53 5.87 6.09 2.62
N THR A 54 5.82 7.39 2.39
CA THR A 54 6.77 8.19 1.63
C THR A 54 8.19 8.12 2.21
N ASP A 55 8.35 8.02 3.53
CA ASP A 55 9.65 7.80 4.17
C ASP A 55 10.13 6.35 3.96
N ALA A 56 9.26 5.38 4.20
CA ALA A 56 9.60 3.96 4.04
C ALA A 56 10.02 3.61 2.60
N LEU A 57 9.35 4.19 1.59
CA LEU A 57 9.67 4.00 0.17
C LEU A 57 10.97 4.71 -0.24
N ALA A 58 11.34 5.81 0.41
CA ALA A 58 12.55 6.56 0.08
C ALA A 58 13.83 5.76 0.43
N ASP A 59 13.74 4.82 1.38
CA ASP A 59 14.85 3.95 1.78
C ASP A 59 15.10 2.81 0.77
N ALA A 60 14.18 2.58 -0.18
CA ALA A 60 14.33 1.51 -1.16
C ALA A 60 15.28 1.88 -2.32
N VAL A 61 16.20 0.97 -2.62
CA VAL A 61 17.18 1.16 -3.71
C VAL A 61 16.49 1.39 -5.05
N GLY A 62 16.90 2.44 -5.77
CA GLY A 62 16.38 2.77 -7.10
C GLY A 62 14.95 3.33 -7.10
N VAL A 63 14.37 3.58 -5.93
CA VAL A 63 13.14 4.34 -5.72
C VAL A 63 13.54 5.77 -5.38
N GLN A 64 12.84 6.73 -5.96
CA GLN A 64 12.96 8.14 -5.62
C GLN A 64 11.57 8.65 -5.27
N VAL A 65 11.48 9.39 -4.18
CA VAL A 65 10.23 9.97 -3.71
C VAL A 65 10.35 11.48 -3.80
N ARG A 66 9.42 12.12 -4.51
CA ARG A 66 9.34 13.58 -4.63
C ARG A 66 8.22 14.08 -3.74
N ARG A 67 8.56 15.00 -2.84
CA ARG A 67 7.60 15.68 -1.94
C ARG A 67 7.40 17.09 -2.44
N TYR A 68 6.14 17.50 -2.58
CA TYR A 68 5.75 18.84 -3.01
C TYR A 68 5.29 19.68 -1.81
N GLY A 69 5.95 19.48 -0.66
CA GLY A 69 5.60 20.13 0.59
C GLY A 69 6.11 19.34 1.81
N GLY A 70 5.48 19.59 2.95
CA GLY A 70 5.77 18.94 4.22
C GLY A 70 5.00 17.65 4.44
N LEU A 71 4.78 17.32 5.72
CA LEU A 71 3.96 16.19 6.13
C LEU A 71 2.54 16.31 5.56
N GLY A 72 2.00 15.22 5.01
CA GLY A 72 0.65 15.18 4.44
C GLY A 72 0.53 15.80 3.05
N ASP A 73 1.50 16.59 2.59
CA ASP A 73 1.43 17.22 1.27
C ASP A 73 1.66 16.21 0.13
N PHE A 74 1.27 16.61 -1.08
CA PHE A 74 1.34 15.78 -2.27
C PHE A 74 2.75 15.19 -2.47
N SER A 75 2.83 13.87 -2.57
CA SER A 75 4.08 13.16 -2.78
C SER A 75 3.94 12.04 -3.79
N THR A 76 4.97 11.87 -4.61
CA THR A 76 4.97 10.93 -5.75
C THR A 76 6.20 10.05 -5.72
N VAL A 77 6.08 8.88 -6.35
CA VAL A 77 7.17 7.92 -6.49
C VAL A 77 7.63 7.81 -7.93
N SER A 78 8.93 7.70 -8.13
CA SER A 78 9.55 7.31 -9.39
C SER A 78 10.52 6.15 -9.16
N ILE A 79 10.68 5.31 -10.17
CA ILE A 79 11.59 4.16 -10.13
C ILE A 79 12.56 4.30 -11.29
N ARG A 80 13.87 4.25 -11.01
CA ARG A 80 14.94 4.34 -12.03
C ARG A 80 14.78 5.53 -12.99
N GLY A 81 14.32 6.67 -12.50
CA GLY A 81 14.16 7.90 -13.29
C GLY A 81 12.87 7.98 -14.12
N SER A 82 11.93 7.04 -13.96
CA SER A 82 10.61 7.11 -14.60
C SER A 82 9.82 8.34 -14.14
N SER A 83 8.76 8.69 -14.87
CA SER A 83 7.75 9.62 -14.35
C SER A 83 6.88 8.94 -13.28
N ALA A 84 6.17 9.73 -12.49
CA ALA A 84 5.27 9.19 -11.46
C ALA A 84 4.07 8.44 -12.04
N GLY A 85 3.52 8.91 -13.17
CA GLY A 85 2.43 8.20 -13.89
C GLY A 85 2.89 6.90 -14.56
N GLN A 86 4.20 6.68 -14.69
CA GLN A 86 4.76 5.43 -15.20
C GLN A 86 5.00 4.38 -14.12
N VAL A 87 4.73 4.69 -12.85
CA VAL A 87 4.78 3.75 -11.73
C VAL A 87 3.36 3.45 -11.29
N GLN A 88 2.96 2.19 -11.37
CA GLN A 88 1.60 1.80 -11.01
C GLN A 88 1.55 1.38 -9.53
N LEU A 89 0.64 2.00 -8.77
CA LEU A 89 0.45 1.69 -7.34
C LEU A 89 -0.75 0.77 -7.14
N TYR A 90 -0.59 -0.20 -6.25
CA TYR A 90 -1.62 -1.15 -5.85
C TYR A 90 -1.79 -1.16 -4.33
N LEU A 91 -3.03 -1.38 -3.88
CA LEU A 91 -3.36 -1.74 -2.51
C LEU A 91 -3.94 -3.16 -2.53
N ASP A 92 -3.23 -4.12 -1.94
CA ASP A 92 -3.57 -5.54 -1.98
C ASP A 92 -3.85 -6.07 -3.40
N GLY A 93 -3.08 -5.63 -4.40
CA GLY A 93 -3.30 -6.02 -5.79
C GLY A 93 -4.44 -5.29 -6.51
N VAL A 94 -5.16 -4.38 -5.85
CA VAL A 94 -6.15 -3.49 -6.49
C VAL A 94 -5.48 -2.17 -6.89
N PRO A 95 -5.58 -1.73 -8.16
CA PRO A 95 -4.90 -0.51 -8.62
C PRO A 95 -5.48 0.73 -7.94
N LEU A 96 -4.59 1.57 -7.42
CA LEU A 96 -4.93 2.86 -6.81
C LEU A 96 -5.00 4.00 -7.84
N SER A 97 -4.23 3.89 -8.93
CA SER A 97 -4.33 4.86 -10.02
C SER A 97 -5.66 4.69 -10.76
N ARG A 98 -6.18 5.79 -11.29
CA ARG A 98 -7.43 5.82 -12.06
C ARG A 98 -7.14 6.37 -13.44
N ALA A 99 -8.00 6.05 -14.41
CA ALA A 99 -7.86 6.59 -15.77
C ALA A 99 -7.83 8.13 -15.82
N GLU A 100 -8.49 8.79 -14.86
CA GLU A 100 -8.50 10.25 -14.74
C GLU A 100 -7.24 10.81 -14.06
N ASN A 101 -6.60 10.03 -13.18
CA ASN A 101 -5.45 10.42 -12.38
C ASN A 101 -4.48 9.24 -12.25
N GLU A 102 -3.46 9.22 -13.11
CA GLU A 102 -2.41 8.19 -13.11
C GLU A 102 -1.49 8.29 -11.89
N VAL A 103 -1.36 9.49 -11.33
CA VAL A 103 -0.49 9.76 -10.18
C VAL A 103 -1.27 9.65 -8.88
N VAL A 104 -0.81 8.76 -8.00
CA VAL A 104 -1.36 8.57 -6.65
C VAL A 104 -0.53 9.37 -5.65
N ASN A 105 -1.20 10.10 -4.76
CA ASN A 105 -0.54 10.78 -3.65
C ASN A 105 -0.15 9.76 -2.58
N LEU A 106 1.16 9.56 -2.38
CA LEU A 106 1.67 8.63 -1.36
C LEU A 106 1.38 9.08 0.07
N ALA A 107 1.23 10.39 0.30
CA ALA A 107 0.96 10.93 1.63
C ALA A 107 -0.44 10.57 2.15
N ASP A 108 -1.33 10.13 1.26
CA ASP A 108 -2.70 9.73 1.57
C ASP A 108 -2.79 8.24 1.98
N LEU A 109 -1.65 7.53 2.09
CA LEU A 109 -1.60 6.11 2.41
C LEU A 109 -0.96 5.88 3.79
N PRO A 110 -1.71 5.38 4.78
CA PRO A 110 -1.21 5.23 6.15
C PRO A 110 -0.20 4.08 6.23
N LEU A 111 1.02 4.36 6.69
CA LEU A 111 2.07 3.34 6.86
C LEU A 111 1.67 2.25 7.87
N ASP A 112 0.93 2.61 8.92
CA ASP A 112 0.62 1.72 10.03
C ASP A 112 -0.44 0.66 9.68
N ALA A 113 -1.23 0.88 8.62
CA ALA A 113 -2.14 -0.11 8.05
C ALA A 113 -1.39 -1.15 7.19
N VAL A 114 -0.16 -0.82 6.78
CA VAL A 114 0.64 -1.59 5.83
C VAL A 114 1.46 -2.62 6.58
N ASP A 115 1.45 -3.85 6.10
CA ASP A 115 2.33 -4.95 6.54
C ASP A 115 3.70 -4.80 5.89
N ARG A 116 3.68 -4.63 4.57
CA ARG A 116 4.87 -4.49 3.75
C ARG A 116 4.56 -3.76 2.46
N VAL A 117 5.61 -3.27 1.82
CA VAL A 117 5.57 -2.69 0.48
C VAL A 117 6.45 -3.49 -0.44
N GLU A 118 5.90 -3.92 -1.56
CA GLU A 118 6.61 -4.68 -2.59
C GLU A 118 6.86 -3.78 -3.79
N VAL A 119 8.13 -3.58 -4.12
CA VAL A 119 8.55 -2.73 -5.24
C VAL A 119 9.11 -3.60 -6.35
N TYR A 120 8.40 -3.68 -7.47
CA TYR A 120 8.77 -4.43 -8.67
C TYR A 120 9.36 -3.48 -9.72
N ARG A 121 10.63 -3.68 -10.07
CA ARG A 121 11.35 -2.81 -11.00
C ARG A 121 11.36 -3.41 -12.39
N GLY A 122 10.43 -2.98 -13.24
CA GLY A 122 10.31 -3.37 -14.65
C GLY A 122 9.65 -4.73 -14.91
N THR A 123 10.04 -5.79 -14.19
CA THR A 123 9.37 -7.11 -14.28
C THR A 123 8.22 -7.16 -13.27
N THR A 124 7.00 -7.12 -13.79
CA THR A 124 5.79 -7.12 -12.97
C THR A 124 5.15 -8.51 -13.00
N PRO A 125 4.80 -9.09 -11.84
CA PRO A 125 4.08 -10.35 -11.77
C PRO A 125 2.78 -10.32 -12.57
N LEU A 126 2.43 -11.43 -13.21
CA LEU A 126 1.19 -11.58 -13.99
C LEU A 126 -0.10 -11.33 -13.17
N ALA A 127 0.00 -11.36 -11.84
CA ALA A 127 -1.10 -11.06 -10.94
C ALA A 127 -1.60 -9.61 -11.03
N PHE A 128 -0.74 -8.67 -11.44
CA PHE A 128 -1.11 -7.27 -11.54
C PHE A 128 -1.71 -6.99 -12.92
N ALA A 129 -2.94 -6.46 -12.92
CA ALA A 129 -3.71 -6.23 -14.15
C ALA A 129 -3.05 -5.22 -15.11
N GLN A 130 -2.22 -4.31 -14.58
CA GLN A 130 -1.51 -3.28 -15.35
C GLN A 130 -0.08 -3.15 -14.83
N SER A 131 0.84 -2.83 -15.72
CA SER A 131 2.22 -2.52 -15.36
C SER A 131 2.62 -1.24 -16.03
N GLY A 132 3.12 -0.29 -15.24
CA GLY A 132 3.78 0.89 -15.79
C GLY A 132 5.20 0.54 -16.26
N PRO A 133 5.75 1.28 -17.25
CA PRO A 133 7.12 1.05 -17.72
C PRO A 133 8.18 1.39 -16.65
N GLY A 134 7.83 2.19 -15.63
CA GLY A 134 8.66 2.43 -14.45
C GLY A 134 8.64 1.28 -13.44
N GLY A 135 7.57 0.48 -13.44
CA GLY A 135 7.38 -0.66 -12.53
C GLY A 135 6.10 -0.57 -11.72
N VAL A 136 6.04 -1.37 -10.66
CA VAL A 136 4.87 -1.52 -9.80
C VAL A 136 5.27 -1.39 -8.33
N VAL A 137 4.46 -0.68 -7.56
CA VAL A 137 4.53 -0.63 -6.09
C VAL A 137 3.24 -1.22 -5.54
N ASN A 138 3.34 -2.39 -4.91
CA ASN A 138 2.21 -3.05 -4.27
C ASN A 138 2.29 -2.87 -2.75
N ILE A 139 1.28 -2.22 -2.21
CA ILE A 139 1.13 -1.94 -0.78
C ILE A 139 0.26 -3.04 -0.22
N VAL A 140 0.82 -3.81 0.68
CA VAL A 140 0.13 -4.97 1.25
C VAL A 140 -0.38 -4.59 2.63
N SER A 141 -1.69 -4.64 2.83
CA SER A 141 -2.29 -4.35 4.13
C SER A 141 -1.99 -5.45 5.14
N ARG A 142 -2.02 -5.08 6.42
CA ARG A 142 -1.98 -6.04 7.52
C ARG A 142 -3.12 -7.04 7.39
N ARG A 143 -2.85 -8.27 7.80
CA ARG A 143 -3.82 -9.37 7.82
C ARG A 143 -4.01 -9.87 9.23
N ALA A 144 -5.21 -10.39 9.51
CA ALA A 144 -5.45 -11.12 10.73
C ALA A 144 -4.52 -12.33 10.79
N THR A 145 -3.78 -12.46 11.88
CA THR A 145 -3.06 -13.68 12.23
C THR A 145 -3.95 -14.52 13.13
N GLY A 146 -3.70 -15.82 13.24
CA GLY A 146 -4.49 -16.71 14.10
C GLY A 146 -4.50 -16.32 15.58
N THR A 147 -3.61 -15.42 16.00
CA THR A 147 -3.60 -14.83 17.34
C THR A 147 -4.27 -13.46 17.30
N PRO A 148 -5.23 -13.16 18.19
CA PRO A 148 -5.80 -11.82 18.28
C PRO A 148 -4.73 -10.77 18.58
N VAL A 149 -4.73 -9.69 17.81
CA VAL A 149 -3.83 -8.54 18.00
C VAL A 149 -4.70 -7.30 18.16
N THR A 150 -4.46 -6.54 19.22
CA THR A 150 -5.05 -5.23 19.44
C THR A 150 -3.92 -4.24 19.67
N GLY A 151 -3.89 -3.16 18.90
CA GLY A 151 -2.89 -2.11 19.00
C GLY A 151 -3.57 -0.74 19.02
N ALA A 152 -2.99 0.18 19.77
CA ALA A 152 -3.37 1.57 19.77
C ALA A 152 -2.12 2.45 19.90
N SER A 153 -2.07 3.53 19.13
CA SER A 153 -1.02 4.55 19.24
C SER A 153 -1.63 5.93 19.18
N VAL A 154 -1.05 6.85 19.94
CA VAL A 154 -1.36 8.27 19.90
C VAL A 154 -0.03 9.02 19.88
N SER A 155 0.11 9.95 18.95
CA SER A 155 1.30 10.80 18.83
C SER A 155 0.89 12.26 18.77
N TYR A 156 1.72 13.12 19.35
CA TYR A 156 1.60 14.57 19.28
C TYR A 156 2.98 15.17 19.01
N GLY A 157 3.07 16.18 18.14
CA GLY A 157 4.33 16.76 17.70
C GLY A 157 4.21 18.21 17.24
N SER A 158 5.29 18.70 16.61
CA SER A 158 5.38 20.08 16.10
C SER A 158 4.26 20.42 15.12
N PHE A 159 3.96 21.72 15.01
CA PHE A 159 2.88 22.25 14.16
C PHE A 159 1.51 21.66 14.49
N GLU A 160 1.26 21.37 15.77
CA GLU A 160 0.03 20.72 16.24
C GLU A 160 -0.25 19.41 15.50
N THR A 161 0.81 18.66 15.17
CA THR A 161 0.66 17.37 14.50
C THR A 161 0.12 16.35 15.49
N ARG A 162 -0.94 15.65 15.11
CA ARG A 162 -1.64 14.66 15.92
C ARG A 162 -1.88 13.43 15.07
N LYS A 163 -1.57 12.27 15.61
CA LYS A 163 -1.76 10.97 14.96
C LYS A 163 -2.43 10.02 15.93
N VAL A 164 -3.43 9.28 15.47
CA VAL A 164 -4.11 8.24 16.24
C VAL A 164 -4.26 7.03 15.35
N ASP A 165 -3.84 5.86 15.85
CA ASP A 165 -4.05 4.59 15.17
C ASP A 165 -4.72 3.61 16.13
N LEU A 166 -5.68 2.87 15.61
CA LEU A 166 -6.35 1.78 16.30
C LEU A 166 -6.39 0.58 15.37
N ALA A 167 -5.88 -0.55 15.83
CA ALA A 167 -5.86 -1.79 15.08
C ALA A 167 -6.45 -2.91 15.93
N ARG A 168 -7.30 -3.73 15.33
CA ARG A 168 -7.75 -4.98 15.93
C ARG A 168 -7.88 -6.04 14.86
N SER A 169 -7.31 -7.21 15.12
CA SER A 169 -7.52 -8.40 14.31
C SER A 169 -7.75 -9.62 15.17
N ALA A 170 -8.60 -10.53 14.72
CA ALA A 170 -8.77 -11.83 15.38
C ALA A 170 -9.30 -12.88 14.40
N THR A 171 -9.20 -14.13 14.81
CA THR A 171 -9.84 -15.28 14.15
C THR A 171 -10.82 -15.93 15.13
N ALA A 172 -12.04 -16.20 14.67
CA ALA A 172 -13.12 -16.82 15.42
C ALA A 172 -13.81 -17.88 14.56
N GLY A 173 -13.43 -19.15 14.75
CA GLY A 173 -13.92 -20.26 13.94
C GLY A 173 -13.56 -20.07 12.46
N PRO A 174 -14.55 -20.10 11.54
CA PRO A 174 -14.28 -19.93 10.12
C PRO A 174 -14.09 -18.47 9.72
N TRP A 175 -14.24 -17.51 10.63
CA TRP A 175 -14.12 -16.09 10.32
C TRP A 175 -12.81 -15.53 10.83
N ASP A 176 -12.20 -14.65 10.06
CA ASP A 176 -11.12 -13.78 10.48
C ASP A 176 -11.45 -12.35 10.11
N TYR A 177 -11.06 -11.40 10.95
CA TYR A 177 -11.29 -10.00 10.66
C TYR A 177 -10.11 -9.15 11.07
N LEU A 178 -9.95 -8.04 10.37
CA LEU A 178 -9.08 -6.93 10.74
C LEU A 178 -9.87 -5.63 10.59
N ALA A 179 -9.76 -4.76 11.58
CA ALA A 179 -10.24 -3.39 11.54
C ALA A 179 -9.07 -2.48 11.92
N PHE A 180 -8.81 -1.49 11.08
CA PHE A 180 -7.79 -0.48 11.28
C PHE A 180 -8.42 0.90 11.08
N ALA A 181 -8.21 1.80 12.03
CA ALA A 181 -8.63 3.18 11.95
C ALA A 181 -7.42 4.09 12.20
N HIS A 182 -7.24 5.06 11.32
CA HIS A 182 -6.14 6.01 11.37
C HIS A 182 -6.64 7.43 11.24
N TYR A 183 -6.03 8.33 11.99
CA TYR A 183 -6.16 9.76 11.85
C TYR A 183 -4.77 10.39 11.89
N LEU A 184 -4.53 11.33 10.98
CA LEU A 184 -3.35 12.19 10.98
C LEU A 184 -3.78 13.60 10.63
N GLY A 185 -3.39 14.57 11.44
CA GLY A 185 -3.62 15.98 11.15
C GLY A 185 -2.45 16.84 11.59
N SER A 186 -2.28 17.99 10.94
CA SER A 186 -1.27 18.99 11.28
C SER A 186 -1.77 20.38 10.90
N ALA A 187 -1.40 21.41 11.67
CA ALA A 187 -1.65 22.79 11.30
C ALA A 187 -0.70 23.28 10.19
N GLY A 188 0.46 22.63 10.02
CA GLY A 188 1.40 22.91 8.93
C GLY A 188 1.94 24.35 8.90
N ASP A 189 1.94 25.06 10.04
CA ASP A 189 2.11 26.52 10.11
C ASP A 189 3.54 26.96 10.43
N PHE A 190 4.52 26.33 9.77
CA PHE A 190 5.94 26.61 9.91
C PHE A 190 6.35 27.99 9.38
N THR A 191 7.48 28.52 9.87
CA THR A 191 8.06 29.77 9.36
C THR A 191 9.03 29.50 8.22
N PHE A 192 8.99 30.32 7.17
CA PHE A 192 9.91 30.24 6.03
C PHE A 192 10.33 31.64 5.59
N THR A 193 11.41 31.73 4.81
CA THR A 193 11.82 32.97 4.15
C THR A 193 10.96 33.16 2.91
N ASN A 194 10.16 34.22 2.91
CA ASN A 194 9.40 34.66 1.75
C ASN A 194 10.24 35.69 0.99
N ASP A 195 10.74 35.29 -0.16
CA ASP A 195 11.53 36.10 -1.09
C ASP A 195 10.65 36.98 -2.01
N LEU A 196 9.33 36.98 -1.83
CA LEU A 196 8.35 37.71 -2.65
C LEU A 196 8.43 37.41 -4.15
N GLY A 197 9.07 36.30 -4.53
CA GLY A 197 9.34 35.94 -5.92
C GLY A 197 10.55 36.68 -6.53
N THR A 198 11.34 37.39 -5.73
CA THR A 198 12.50 38.19 -6.14
C THR A 198 13.81 37.59 -5.64
N THR A 199 14.21 36.45 -6.20
CA THR A 199 15.43 35.70 -5.82
C THR A 199 16.74 36.51 -5.85
N ALA A 200 16.80 37.58 -6.64
CA ALA A 200 17.98 38.44 -6.78
C ALA A 200 17.99 39.66 -5.84
N ASN A 201 16.94 39.88 -5.03
CA ASN A 201 16.81 41.04 -4.14
C ASN A 201 16.60 40.63 -2.67
N PRO A 202 17.62 40.15 -1.94
CA PRO A 202 17.46 39.72 -0.55
C PRO A 202 17.02 40.82 0.44
N ALA A 203 16.96 42.08 0.01
CA ALA A 203 16.60 43.21 0.86
C ALA A 203 15.09 43.30 1.15
N ASP A 204 14.23 42.64 0.36
CA ASP A 204 12.78 42.58 0.59
C ASP A 204 12.28 41.24 1.17
N ASP A 205 13.20 40.29 1.34
CA ASP A 205 12.96 39.01 2.01
C ASP A 205 12.40 39.25 3.41
N ARG A 206 11.37 38.47 3.76
CA ARG A 206 10.78 38.50 5.10
C ARG A 206 10.54 37.09 5.63
N THR A 207 10.71 36.91 6.93
CA THR A 207 10.22 35.69 7.58
C THR A 207 8.71 35.75 7.66
N GLU A 208 8.04 34.77 7.05
CA GLU A 208 6.59 34.65 7.08
C GLU A 208 6.17 33.26 7.58
N ARG A 209 5.02 33.20 8.25
CA ARG A 209 4.39 31.95 8.65
C ARG A 209 3.59 31.36 7.48
N ARG A 210 3.75 30.06 7.22
CA ARG A 210 2.94 29.32 6.26
C ARG A 210 1.48 29.35 6.69
N ARG A 211 0.60 29.70 5.77
CA ARG A 211 -0.86 29.78 5.96
C ARG A 211 -1.54 28.75 5.09
N ASN A 212 -2.71 28.28 5.53
CA ASN A 212 -3.56 27.40 4.74
C ASN A 212 -2.85 26.10 4.26
N ASN A 213 -1.95 25.56 5.08
CA ASN A 213 -1.21 24.31 4.85
C ASN A 213 -1.62 23.22 5.84
N GLY A 214 -2.67 23.47 6.62
CA GLY A 214 -3.19 22.48 7.56
C GLY A 214 -3.99 21.41 6.82
N PHE A 215 -3.97 20.19 7.35
CA PHE A 215 -4.76 19.09 6.84
C PHE A 215 -5.23 18.18 7.97
N ASP A 216 -6.33 17.49 7.71
CA ASP A 216 -6.86 16.40 8.51
C ASP A 216 -7.20 15.24 7.57
N LEU A 217 -6.59 14.08 7.79
CA LEU A 217 -6.91 12.85 7.08
C LEU A 217 -7.37 11.76 8.03
N GLY A 218 -8.30 10.94 7.56
CA GLY A 218 -8.84 9.79 8.25
C GLY A 218 -8.93 8.61 7.30
N ASP A 219 -8.58 7.44 7.79
CA ASP A 219 -8.62 6.18 7.05
C ASP A 219 -9.26 5.08 7.91
N LEU A 220 -10.12 4.28 7.29
CA LEU A 220 -10.75 3.12 7.89
C LEU A 220 -10.60 1.93 6.95
N THR A 221 -9.78 0.96 7.34
CA THR A 221 -9.65 -0.32 6.65
C THR A 221 -10.38 -1.42 7.43
N ALA A 222 -11.23 -2.18 6.75
CA ALA A 222 -11.88 -3.37 7.28
C ALA A 222 -11.64 -4.55 6.35
N ARG A 223 -11.24 -5.69 6.91
CA ARG A 223 -11.07 -6.95 6.20
C ARG A 223 -11.86 -8.02 6.93
N LEU A 224 -12.66 -8.80 6.20
CA LEU A 224 -13.45 -9.91 6.72
C LEU A 224 -13.21 -11.14 5.83
N GLY A 225 -12.54 -12.14 6.39
CA GLY A 225 -12.33 -13.44 5.77
C GLY A 225 -13.31 -14.49 6.27
N TYR A 226 -13.73 -15.37 5.37
CA TYR A 226 -14.53 -16.56 5.63
C TYR A 226 -13.81 -17.78 5.06
N ARG A 227 -13.38 -18.68 5.94
CA ARG A 227 -12.60 -19.90 5.66
C ARG A 227 -13.19 -21.08 6.44
N PRO A 228 -14.32 -21.67 6.00
CA PRO A 228 -15.01 -22.78 6.68
C PRO A 228 -14.29 -24.13 6.66
N GLY A 229 -13.07 -24.23 6.12
CA GLY A 229 -12.35 -25.50 5.92
C GLY A 229 -12.88 -26.35 4.76
N GLY A 230 -13.83 -25.82 3.98
CA GLY A 230 -14.36 -26.44 2.76
C GLY A 230 -13.72 -25.87 1.49
N PRO A 231 -14.32 -26.11 0.30
CA PRO A 231 -13.77 -25.66 -0.97
C PRO A 231 -13.80 -24.14 -1.14
N LEU A 232 -14.67 -23.45 -0.40
CA LEU A 232 -14.86 -22.01 -0.51
C LEU A 232 -14.02 -21.27 0.53
N ALA A 233 -13.25 -20.28 0.08
CA ALA A 233 -12.76 -19.20 0.92
C ALA A 233 -13.16 -17.85 0.29
N ALA A 234 -13.57 -16.89 1.10
CA ALA A 234 -13.92 -15.55 0.65
C ALA A 234 -13.27 -14.50 1.55
N VAL A 235 -12.83 -13.38 0.97
CA VAL A 235 -12.27 -12.25 1.72
C VAL A 235 -12.85 -10.97 1.16
N LEU A 236 -13.58 -10.23 1.99
CA LEU A 236 -14.01 -8.87 1.70
C LEU A 236 -13.03 -7.89 2.32
N THR A 237 -12.50 -6.97 1.53
CA THR A 237 -11.67 -5.85 2.00
C THR A 237 -12.38 -4.55 1.62
N ALA A 238 -12.47 -3.62 2.57
CA ALA A 238 -13.02 -2.29 2.39
C ALA A 238 -12.06 -1.25 2.98
N ASP A 239 -11.76 -0.21 2.22
CA ASP A 239 -10.91 0.91 2.57
C ASP A 239 -11.71 2.20 2.35
N SER A 240 -11.78 3.06 3.36
CA SER A 240 -12.44 4.36 3.29
C SER A 240 -11.52 5.44 3.80
N PHE A 241 -11.13 6.33 2.89
CA PHE A 241 -10.20 7.41 3.14
C PHE A 241 -10.88 8.76 2.88
N VAL A 242 -10.65 9.71 3.79
CA VAL A 242 -11.07 11.10 3.64
C VAL A 242 -9.94 12.01 4.04
N LYS A 243 -9.76 13.11 3.30
CA LYS A 243 -8.83 14.17 3.66
C LYS A 243 -9.42 15.53 3.34
N ASP A 244 -9.29 16.46 4.28
CA ASP A 244 -9.53 17.89 4.07
C ASP A 244 -8.19 18.60 4.26
N GLU A 245 -7.76 19.37 3.27
CA GLU A 245 -6.50 20.08 3.31
C GLU A 245 -6.62 21.50 2.76
N GLY A 246 -5.86 22.42 3.34
CA GLY A 246 -5.63 23.72 2.75
C GLY A 246 -4.73 23.61 1.53
N VAL A 247 -5.00 24.42 0.51
CA VAL A 247 -4.14 24.61 -0.66
C VAL A 247 -3.42 25.93 -0.47
N PRO A 248 -2.20 25.94 0.05
CA PRO A 248 -1.53 27.16 0.53
C PRO A 248 -1.00 28.06 -0.59
N GLY A 249 -0.89 27.56 -1.82
CA GLY A 249 -0.33 28.31 -2.95
C GLY A 249 1.18 28.56 -2.85
N ALA A 250 1.67 29.47 -3.69
CA ALA A 250 3.08 29.85 -3.74
C ALA A 250 3.52 30.54 -2.44
N GLY A 251 4.81 30.45 -2.10
CA GLY A 251 5.37 31.13 -0.92
C GLY A 251 5.20 32.66 -0.98
N SER A 252 5.39 33.24 -2.17
CA SER A 252 5.25 34.68 -2.42
C SER A 252 3.81 35.18 -2.39
N VAL A 253 2.84 34.32 -2.72
CA VAL A 253 1.41 34.63 -2.72
C VAL A 253 0.65 33.46 -2.12
N GLN A 254 0.46 33.52 -0.80
CA GLN A 254 -0.22 32.45 -0.06
C GLN A 254 -1.74 32.60 -0.19
N ALA A 255 -2.41 31.51 -0.55
CA ALA A 255 -3.86 31.42 -0.53
C ALA A 255 -4.36 31.34 0.93
N ARG A 256 -5.53 31.94 1.19
CA ARG A 256 -6.08 32.04 2.55
C ARG A 256 -7.14 30.98 2.85
N ASP A 257 -7.99 30.70 1.86
CA ASP A 257 -9.22 29.94 2.05
C ASP A 257 -9.39 28.79 1.05
N ALA A 258 -8.43 28.58 0.15
CA ALA A 258 -8.50 27.51 -0.84
C ALA A 258 -8.34 26.15 -0.15
N ARG A 259 -9.29 25.23 -0.36
CA ARG A 259 -9.25 23.89 0.26
C ARG A 259 -9.51 22.82 -0.79
N LEU A 260 -8.95 21.64 -0.53
CA LEU A 260 -9.17 20.43 -1.30
C LEU A 260 -9.72 19.35 -0.36
N ARG A 261 -10.78 18.67 -0.81
CA ARG A 261 -11.32 17.52 -0.11
C ARG A 261 -11.23 16.29 -0.99
N THR A 262 -10.57 15.27 -0.49
CA THR A 262 -10.41 13.98 -1.16
C THR A 262 -11.22 12.92 -0.43
N LEU A 263 -11.97 12.12 -1.19
CA LEU A 263 -12.67 10.95 -0.71
C LEU A 263 -12.30 9.77 -1.60
N ARG A 264 -11.84 8.67 -0.98
CA ARG A 264 -11.59 7.41 -1.66
C ARG A 264 -12.32 6.29 -0.92
N GLN A 265 -13.02 5.47 -1.67
CA GLN A 265 -13.60 4.23 -1.20
C GLN A 265 -13.17 3.12 -2.15
N LEU A 266 -12.60 2.05 -1.59
CA LEU A 266 -12.22 0.86 -2.32
C LEU A 266 -12.83 -0.34 -1.61
N ALA A 267 -13.51 -1.20 -2.35
CA ALA A 267 -13.99 -2.46 -1.82
C ALA A 267 -13.76 -3.55 -2.87
N HIS A 268 -13.23 -4.69 -2.44
CA HIS A 268 -13.04 -5.86 -3.29
C HIS A 268 -13.37 -7.14 -2.52
N LEU A 269 -13.82 -8.15 -3.27
CA LEU A 269 -14.16 -9.47 -2.77
C LEU A 269 -13.31 -10.50 -3.51
N ASP A 270 -12.39 -11.14 -2.80
CA ASP A 270 -11.64 -12.28 -3.30
C ASP A 270 -12.39 -13.56 -2.97
N VAL A 271 -12.63 -14.41 -3.97
CA VAL A 271 -13.27 -15.72 -3.76
C VAL A 271 -12.35 -16.80 -4.33
N LYS A 272 -11.95 -17.74 -3.49
CA LYS A 272 -11.19 -18.93 -3.88
C LYS A 272 -12.07 -20.16 -3.76
N LEU A 273 -12.21 -20.88 -4.88
CA LEU A 273 -12.88 -22.16 -4.96
C LEU A 273 -11.82 -23.23 -5.20
N THR A 274 -11.61 -24.09 -4.22
CA THR A 274 -10.80 -25.30 -4.36
C THR A 274 -11.72 -26.38 -4.94
N PRO A 275 -11.38 -27.00 -6.09
CA PRO A 275 -12.19 -28.08 -6.62
C PRO A 275 -12.34 -29.19 -5.55
N LEU A 276 -13.58 -29.63 -5.32
CA LEU A 276 -13.80 -30.90 -4.64
C LEU A 276 -13.37 -31.99 -5.63
N GLY A 277 -12.41 -32.83 -5.25
CA GLY A 277 -12.00 -33.95 -6.10
C GLY A 277 -13.22 -34.76 -6.54
N GLY A 278 -13.33 -35.01 -7.85
CA GLY A 278 -14.39 -35.86 -8.43
C GLY A 278 -15.46 -35.18 -9.30
N LEU A 279 -15.13 -34.17 -10.11
CA LEU A 279 -15.92 -33.88 -11.31
C LEU A 279 -15.23 -34.48 -12.55
N PRO A 280 -15.96 -35.19 -13.43
CA PRO A 280 -15.40 -35.80 -14.64
C PRO A 280 -14.88 -34.78 -15.65
#